data_AF-A0A521Q098-F1
#
_entry.id   AF-A0A521Q098-F1
#
_cell.length_a   1.000
_cell.length_b   1.000
_cell.length_c   1.000
_cell.angle_alpha   90.00
_cell.angle_beta   90.00
_cell.angle_gamma   90.00
#
_symmetry.space_group_name_H-M   'P 1'
#
loop_
_entity.id
_entity.type
_entity.pdbx_description
1 polymer ?
#
loop_
_entity_poly.entity_id
_entity_poly.type
_entity_poly.pdbx_seq_one_letter_code
_entity_poly.pdbx_strand_id
1 'polypeptide(L)'
;MASGKFDGSGRQKRERLDLLVVYVEGQPVISANVADLFGTDARLLQKKFAVDAEAICKALESIAEKEPESRMKLFLIRKVDKEKKQVVLSESPTVKEILDGARWWRLAAANVPESMLSIPARPGDNAIRVEDHVPYPDQVVRLLSEQWVKNGKGPPTPVQGIGLGHVLDLMLRKQGKWEPVAHHMLDLTMRRLSPLLLGVFGARHRTDLSDWIEPSLKTALRAMNTLGILLYAIGRRKEAYMSGTAYLVGRLLSLADTLHREYKRVHRDKLPPQLIGNALMAAAADNPTDAIDRLRERIMIYKAWADKGDDGDYREAKVAVEEIGDVCKRLLDLELPMQTDQAFRAELFLGYMARPAAEGHEGDHTDSEGKGE
;
A
#
# COMPACT_ATOMS: atom_id res chain seq x y z
N MET A 1 -10.63 -5.21 -19.20
CA MET A 1 -9.92 -5.44 -17.92
C MET A 1 -8.46 -5.73 -18.17
N ALA A 2 -7.59 -5.34 -17.24
CA ALA A 2 -6.18 -5.68 -17.26
C ALA A 2 -5.97 -7.21 -17.27
N SER A 3 -5.16 -7.72 -18.21
CA SER A 3 -4.90 -9.17 -18.32
C SER A 3 -3.64 -9.62 -17.57
N GLY A 4 -2.78 -8.65 -17.20
CA GLY A 4 -1.42 -8.88 -16.72
C GLY A 4 -0.45 -9.39 -17.79
N LYS A 5 -0.90 -9.44 -19.05
CA LYS A 5 -0.11 -9.88 -20.21
C LYS A 5 0.19 -8.73 -21.14
N PHE A 6 1.35 -8.80 -21.79
CA PHE A 6 1.83 -7.76 -22.71
C PHE A 6 2.33 -8.37 -24.02
N ASP A 7 2.10 -7.64 -25.11
CA ASP A 7 2.64 -7.90 -26.44
C ASP A 7 3.75 -6.93 -26.82
N GLY A 8 4.64 -7.38 -27.71
CA GLY A 8 5.74 -6.58 -28.23
C GLY A 8 6.92 -6.46 -27.27
N SER A 9 7.92 -5.69 -27.70
CA SER A 9 9.19 -5.50 -26.98
C SER A 9 9.55 -4.01 -26.87
N GLY A 10 10.33 -3.68 -25.83
CA GLY A 10 10.83 -2.32 -25.60
C GLY A 10 9.71 -1.29 -25.49
N ARG A 11 9.85 -0.15 -26.20
CA ARG A 11 8.91 0.98 -26.15
C ARG A 11 7.55 0.70 -26.80
N GLN A 12 7.40 -0.37 -27.59
CA GLN A 12 6.13 -0.74 -28.21
C GLN A 12 5.34 -1.77 -27.41
N LYS A 13 5.77 -2.06 -26.18
CA LYS A 13 5.09 -3.02 -25.31
C LYS A 13 3.69 -2.52 -24.95
N ARG A 14 2.66 -3.28 -25.29
CA ARG A 14 1.24 -2.93 -25.04
C ARG A 14 0.58 -3.98 -24.17
N GLU A 15 -0.22 -3.51 -23.20
CA GLU A 15 -1.02 -4.38 -22.35
C GLU A 15 -2.12 -5.04 -23.18
N ARG A 16 -2.29 -6.36 -23.02
CA ARG A 16 -3.46 -7.08 -23.52
C ARG A 16 -4.64 -6.83 -22.59
N LEU A 17 -5.82 -6.62 -23.16
CA LEU A 17 -7.06 -6.48 -22.38
C LEU A 17 -7.91 -7.74 -22.51
N ASP A 18 -8.44 -8.19 -21.38
CA ASP A 18 -9.46 -9.22 -21.31
C ASP A 18 -10.85 -8.58 -21.26
N LEU A 19 -11.85 -9.24 -21.85
CA LEU A 19 -13.25 -8.85 -21.76
C LEU A 19 -13.88 -9.54 -20.55
N LEU A 20 -14.40 -8.77 -19.60
CA LEU A 20 -15.18 -9.28 -18.49
C LEU A 20 -16.66 -9.14 -18.83
N VAL A 21 -17.41 -10.23 -18.73
CA VAL A 21 -18.87 -10.26 -18.86
C VAL A 21 -19.45 -10.67 -17.51
N VAL A 22 -20.39 -9.86 -17.01
CA VAL A 22 -21.02 -10.04 -15.71
C VAL A 22 -22.53 -9.89 -15.86
N TYR A 23 -23.31 -10.86 -15.35
CA TYR A 23 -24.77 -10.78 -15.27
C TYR A 23 -25.31 -11.73 -14.20
N VAL A 24 -26.52 -11.46 -13.70
CA VAL A 24 -27.22 -12.32 -12.73
C VAL A 24 -28.15 -13.25 -13.50
N GLU A 25 -28.11 -14.51 -13.14
CA GLU A 25 -28.98 -15.55 -13.69
C GLU A 25 -30.44 -15.21 -13.39
N GLY A 26 -31.31 -15.24 -14.41
CA GLY A 26 -32.71 -14.84 -14.28
C GLY A 26 -32.97 -13.33 -14.35
N GLN A 27 -31.95 -12.48 -14.15
CA GLN A 27 -32.04 -11.02 -14.30
C GLN A 27 -30.86 -10.48 -15.12
N PRO A 28 -30.86 -10.68 -16.46
CA PRO A 28 -29.74 -10.28 -17.32
C PRO A 28 -29.58 -8.76 -17.45
N VAL A 29 -30.62 -7.99 -17.12
CA VAL A 29 -30.60 -6.53 -17.11
C VAL A 29 -30.25 -6.06 -15.70
N ILE A 30 -28.96 -6.04 -15.40
CA ILE A 30 -28.43 -5.29 -14.27
C ILE A 30 -27.87 -3.98 -14.81
N SER A 31 -27.81 -2.95 -13.97
CA SER A 31 -27.08 -1.73 -14.33
C SER A 31 -25.67 -2.11 -14.80
N ALA A 32 -25.22 -1.49 -15.91
CA ALA A 32 -23.89 -1.71 -16.49
C ALA A 32 -22.73 -1.48 -15.49
N ASN A 33 -23.03 -0.83 -14.36
CA ASN A 33 -22.10 -0.47 -13.31
C ASN A 33 -21.63 -1.66 -12.46
N VAL A 34 -22.29 -2.82 -12.48
CA VAL A 34 -21.84 -3.96 -11.63
C VAL A 34 -20.47 -4.51 -12.06
N ALA A 35 -20.12 -4.41 -13.34
CA ALA A 35 -18.78 -4.75 -13.80
C ALA A 35 -17.69 -3.83 -13.22
N ASP A 36 -18.05 -2.61 -12.79
CA ASP A 36 -17.11 -1.65 -12.19
C ASP A 36 -16.56 -2.15 -10.86
N LEU A 37 -17.26 -3.03 -10.14
CA LEU A 37 -16.73 -3.65 -8.92
C LEU A 37 -15.42 -4.40 -9.18
N PHE A 38 -15.25 -4.94 -10.39
CA PHE A 38 -14.10 -5.78 -10.74
C PHE A 38 -13.01 -5.01 -11.46
N GLY A 39 -13.25 -3.76 -11.84
CA GLY A 39 -12.20 -2.95 -12.45
C GLY A 39 -12.60 -1.58 -12.95
N THR A 40 -11.59 -0.83 -13.36
CA THR A 40 -11.73 0.57 -13.79
C THR A 40 -11.61 0.74 -15.30
N ASP A 41 -12.55 1.47 -15.91
CA ASP A 41 -12.32 2.03 -17.25
C ASP A 41 -11.27 3.14 -17.13
N ALA A 42 -10.20 3.04 -17.92
CA ALA A 42 -9.13 4.03 -17.98
C ALA A 42 -9.60 5.44 -18.38
N ARG A 43 -10.84 5.57 -18.90
CA ARG A 43 -11.45 6.83 -19.33
C ARG A 43 -12.24 7.57 -18.25
N LEU A 44 -12.48 6.97 -17.08
CA LEU A 44 -13.30 7.55 -16.02
C LEU A 44 -12.43 8.04 -14.85
N LEU A 45 -12.28 9.35 -14.75
CA LEU A 45 -11.28 10.06 -13.93
C LEU A 45 -11.59 10.13 -12.42
N GLN A 46 -12.71 9.60 -11.92
CA GLN A 46 -13.18 9.87 -10.56
C GLN A 46 -13.69 8.64 -9.77
N LYS A 47 -13.34 7.42 -10.19
CA LYS A 47 -13.83 6.20 -9.53
C LYS A 47 -13.01 5.86 -8.27
N LYS A 48 -13.69 5.76 -7.13
CA LYS A 48 -13.15 5.28 -5.84
C LYS A 48 -13.82 3.94 -5.51
N PHE A 49 -13.02 2.89 -5.30
CA PHE A 49 -13.56 1.53 -5.09
C PHE A 49 -14.59 1.50 -3.96
N ALA A 50 -14.32 2.18 -2.84
CA ALA A 50 -15.23 2.19 -1.71
C ALA A 50 -16.62 2.76 -2.06
N VAL A 51 -16.67 3.82 -2.87
CA VAL A 51 -17.92 4.49 -3.28
C VAL A 51 -18.70 3.61 -4.27
N ASP A 52 -18.01 3.14 -5.31
CA ASP A 52 -18.62 2.30 -6.35
C ASP A 52 -19.10 0.97 -5.76
N ALA A 53 -18.26 0.34 -4.92
CA ALA A 53 -18.60 -0.92 -4.26
C ALA A 53 -19.79 -0.74 -3.33
N GLU A 54 -19.91 0.36 -2.59
CA GLU A 54 -21.08 0.59 -1.75
C GLU A 54 -22.38 0.75 -2.56
N ALA A 55 -22.34 1.55 -3.63
CA ALA A 55 -23.50 1.74 -4.50
C ALA A 55 -23.94 0.43 -5.16
N ILE A 56 -22.99 -0.37 -5.65
CA ILE A 56 -23.25 -1.67 -6.26
C ILE A 56 -23.74 -2.68 -5.21
N CYS A 57 -23.14 -2.69 -4.01
CA CYS A 57 -23.58 -3.57 -2.93
C CYS A 57 -25.04 -3.30 -2.56
N LYS A 58 -25.44 -2.03 -2.41
CA LYS A 58 -26.84 -1.67 -2.13
C LYS A 58 -27.80 -2.16 -3.22
N ALA A 59 -27.41 -2.08 -4.49
CA ALA A 59 -28.23 -2.59 -5.59
C ALA A 59 -28.37 -4.13 -5.57
N LEU A 60 -27.27 -4.83 -5.26
CA LEU A 60 -27.23 -6.29 -5.18
C LEU A 60 -27.89 -6.86 -3.92
N GLU A 61 -27.90 -6.11 -2.81
CA GLU A 61 -28.60 -6.47 -1.56
C GLU A 61 -30.08 -6.73 -1.81
N SER A 62 -30.76 -5.84 -2.56
CA SER A 62 -32.18 -6.05 -2.90
C SER A 62 -32.43 -7.33 -3.70
N ILE A 63 -31.47 -7.75 -4.54
CA ILE A 63 -31.56 -9.01 -5.29
C ILE A 63 -31.37 -10.19 -4.33
N ALA A 64 -30.34 -10.13 -3.48
CA ALA A 64 -30.06 -11.19 -2.50
C ALA A 64 -31.18 -11.38 -1.46
N GLU A 65 -31.90 -10.31 -1.10
CA GLU A 65 -33.06 -10.39 -0.20
C GLU A 65 -34.26 -11.09 -0.83
N LYS A 66 -34.51 -10.84 -2.12
CA LYS A 66 -35.63 -11.44 -2.86
C LYS A 66 -35.34 -12.86 -3.30
N GLU A 67 -34.11 -13.11 -3.73
CA GLU A 67 -33.65 -14.39 -4.30
C GLU A 67 -32.23 -14.71 -3.77
N PRO A 68 -32.11 -15.30 -2.57
CA PRO A 68 -30.81 -15.57 -1.94
C PRO A 68 -29.89 -16.49 -2.76
N GLU A 69 -30.48 -17.37 -3.57
CA GLU A 69 -29.78 -18.32 -4.44
C GLU A 69 -29.43 -17.73 -5.81
N SER A 70 -29.77 -16.45 -6.09
CA SER A 70 -29.38 -15.82 -7.35
C SER A 70 -27.86 -15.88 -7.52
N ARG A 71 -27.45 -16.37 -8.68
CA ARG A 71 -26.03 -16.51 -9.03
C ARG A 71 -25.64 -15.45 -10.05
N MET A 72 -24.45 -14.90 -9.89
CA MET A 72 -23.83 -14.02 -10.85
C MET A 72 -22.83 -14.79 -11.70
N LYS A 73 -22.99 -14.75 -13.00
CA LYS A 73 -22.06 -15.34 -13.96
C LYS A 73 -20.94 -14.36 -14.25
N LEU A 74 -19.71 -14.80 -14.04
CA LEU A 74 -18.49 -14.06 -14.36
C LEU A 74 -17.72 -14.83 -15.43
N PHE A 75 -17.60 -14.23 -16.61
CA PHE A 75 -16.79 -14.76 -17.70
C PHE A 75 -15.67 -13.80 -18.05
N LEU A 76 -14.43 -14.29 -18.01
CA LEU A 76 -13.29 -13.55 -18.52
C LEU A 76 -12.85 -14.17 -19.84
N ILE A 77 -12.98 -13.41 -20.92
CA ILE A 77 -12.64 -13.83 -22.28
C ILE A 77 -11.34 -13.14 -22.69
N ARG A 78 -10.33 -13.95 -22.97
CA ARG A 78 -9.03 -13.50 -23.48
C ARG A 78 -8.94 -13.72 -24.98
N LYS A 79 -8.45 -12.71 -25.68
CA LYS A 79 -8.03 -12.84 -27.07
C LYS A 79 -6.60 -13.41 -27.10
N VAL A 80 -6.44 -14.63 -27.59
CA VAL A 80 -5.13 -15.33 -27.67
C VAL A 80 -4.39 -14.87 -28.92
N ASP A 81 -5.10 -14.86 -30.05
CA ASP A 81 -4.68 -14.31 -31.35
C ASP A 81 -5.89 -13.69 -32.08
N LYS A 82 -5.77 -13.37 -33.38
CA LYS A 82 -6.88 -12.73 -34.13
C LYS A 82 -8.15 -13.60 -34.19
N GLU A 83 -8.00 -14.91 -34.19
CA GLU A 83 -9.05 -15.89 -34.47
C GLU A 83 -9.46 -16.67 -33.22
N LYS A 84 -8.53 -16.89 -32.29
CA LYS A 84 -8.74 -17.68 -31.08
C LYS A 84 -9.06 -16.79 -29.88
N LYS A 85 -10.24 -17.02 -29.32
CA LYS A 85 -10.68 -16.48 -28.03
C LYS A 85 -10.78 -17.63 -27.04
N GLN A 86 -10.29 -17.41 -25.83
CA GLN A 86 -10.30 -18.41 -24.75
C GLN A 86 -11.04 -17.84 -23.54
N VAL A 87 -11.91 -18.64 -22.95
CA VAL A 87 -12.46 -18.36 -21.62
C VAL A 87 -11.39 -18.71 -20.59
N VAL A 88 -10.87 -17.71 -19.90
CA VAL A 88 -9.80 -17.85 -18.90
C VAL A 88 -10.34 -17.83 -17.46
N LEU A 89 -11.60 -17.45 -17.29
CA LEU A 89 -12.36 -17.59 -16.05
C LEU A 89 -13.82 -17.83 -16.40
N SER A 90 -14.44 -18.81 -15.76
CA SER A 90 -15.89 -19.02 -15.78
C SER A 90 -16.31 -19.41 -14.38
N GLU A 91 -17.02 -18.50 -13.73
CA GLU A 91 -17.40 -18.63 -12.33
C GLU A 91 -18.84 -18.21 -12.15
N SER A 92 -19.52 -18.80 -11.18
CA SER A 92 -20.92 -18.53 -10.90
C SER A 92 -21.16 -18.33 -9.40
N PRO A 93 -20.46 -17.44 -8.70
CA PRO A 93 -20.74 -17.15 -7.29
C PRO A 93 -22.18 -16.67 -7.09
N THR A 94 -22.72 -16.90 -5.91
CA THR A 94 -23.96 -16.28 -5.45
C THR A 94 -23.76 -14.76 -5.33
N VAL A 95 -24.86 -14.01 -5.41
CA VAL A 95 -24.81 -12.56 -5.16
C VAL A 95 -24.26 -12.26 -3.76
N LYS A 96 -24.60 -13.11 -2.77
CA LYS A 96 -24.08 -13.02 -1.41
C LYS A 96 -22.56 -13.15 -1.34
N GLU A 97 -21.97 -14.15 -1.99
CA GLU A 97 -20.51 -14.34 -2.03
C GLU A 97 -19.78 -13.12 -2.61
N ILE A 98 -20.41 -12.41 -3.55
CA ILE A 98 -19.85 -11.20 -4.15
C ILE A 98 -19.91 -10.03 -3.19
N LEU A 99 -21.04 -9.84 -2.51
CA LEU A 99 -21.20 -8.84 -1.45
C LEU A 99 -20.19 -9.05 -0.33
N ASP A 100 -20.07 -10.29 0.14
CA ASP A 100 -19.12 -10.67 1.19
C ASP A 100 -17.68 -10.45 0.73
N GLY A 101 -17.34 -10.82 -0.51
CA GLY A 101 -16.03 -10.57 -1.11
C GLY A 101 -15.69 -9.08 -1.22
N ALA A 102 -16.64 -8.23 -1.63
CA ALA A 102 -16.44 -6.79 -1.73
C ALA A 102 -16.23 -6.14 -0.35
N ARG A 103 -17.04 -6.51 0.64
CA ARG A 103 -16.88 -6.03 2.03
C ARG A 103 -15.56 -6.49 2.61
N TRP A 104 -15.21 -7.76 2.42
CA TRP A 104 -13.94 -8.34 2.86
C TRP A 104 -12.76 -7.61 2.23
N TRP A 105 -12.79 -7.32 0.92
CA TRP A 105 -11.74 -6.60 0.22
C TRP A 105 -11.48 -5.21 0.81
N ARG A 106 -12.56 -4.46 1.09
CA ARG A 106 -12.48 -3.13 1.73
C ARG A 106 -11.92 -3.22 3.15
N LEU A 107 -12.41 -4.18 3.94
CA LEU A 107 -11.91 -4.41 5.31
C LEU A 107 -10.43 -4.79 5.31
N ALA A 108 -10.02 -5.68 4.41
CA ALA A 108 -8.66 -6.16 4.27
C ALA A 108 -7.70 -5.04 3.83
N ALA A 109 -8.14 -4.11 2.96
CA ALA A 109 -7.35 -2.94 2.57
C ALA A 109 -7.05 -2.00 3.75
N ALA A 110 -7.94 -1.91 4.73
CA ALA A 110 -7.76 -1.12 5.94
C ALA A 110 -6.81 -1.77 6.98
N ASN A 111 -6.22 -2.93 6.67
CA ASN A 111 -5.22 -3.63 7.48
C ASN A 111 -3.82 -2.98 7.37
N VAL A 112 -3.78 -1.65 7.43
CA VAL A 112 -2.58 -0.81 7.42
C VAL A 112 -2.60 0.13 8.64
N PRO A 113 -1.44 0.61 9.13
CA PRO A 113 -1.38 1.53 10.26
C PRO A 113 -2.09 2.87 9.98
N GLU A 114 -2.78 3.40 10.99
CA GLU A 114 -3.54 4.66 10.86
C GLU A 114 -2.65 5.89 10.62
N SER A 115 -1.42 5.87 11.15
CA SER A 115 -0.47 6.96 10.93
C SER A 115 -0.01 7.12 9.47
N MET A 116 -0.38 6.20 8.60
CA MET A 116 -0.14 6.29 7.16
C MET A 116 -1.28 6.89 6.37
N LEU A 117 -2.45 7.16 6.98
CA LEU A 117 -3.70 7.44 6.27
C LEU A 117 -3.67 8.66 5.34
N SER A 118 -2.63 9.50 5.40
CA SER A 118 -2.39 10.57 4.45
C SER A 118 -0.93 10.70 4.03
N ILE A 119 -0.69 11.04 2.77
CA ILE A 119 0.58 11.59 2.28
C ILE A 119 0.33 13.07 2.00
N PRO A 120 1.07 14.01 2.62
CA PRO A 120 0.97 15.41 2.25
C PRO A 120 1.31 15.52 0.76
N ALA A 121 0.42 16.16 0.01
CA ALA A 121 0.69 16.51 -1.39
C ALA A 121 1.73 17.65 -1.42
N ARG A 122 1.96 18.25 -2.60
CA ARG A 122 2.89 19.39 -2.70
C ARG A 122 2.46 20.51 -1.74
N PRO A 123 3.38 21.40 -1.29
CA PRO A 123 3.01 22.52 -0.44
C PRO A 123 1.84 23.33 -1.06
N GLY A 124 0.72 23.41 -0.34
CA GLY A 124 -0.52 24.05 -0.81
C GLY A 124 -1.62 23.10 -1.32
N ASP A 125 -1.31 21.81 -1.53
CA ASP A 125 -2.28 20.80 -1.95
C ASP A 125 -2.84 20.02 -0.74
N ASN A 126 -4.10 19.57 -0.85
CA ASN A 126 -4.73 18.69 0.14
C ASN A 126 -3.99 17.35 0.22
N ALA A 127 -3.80 16.83 1.43
CA ALA A 127 -3.16 15.54 1.65
C ALA A 127 -3.93 14.40 0.95
N ILE A 128 -3.20 13.51 0.29
CA ILE A 128 -3.78 12.36 -0.43
C ILE A 128 -4.04 11.25 0.58
N ARG A 129 -5.29 10.84 0.74
CA ARG A 129 -5.68 9.80 1.71
C ARG A 129 -5.43 8.39 1.19
N VAL A 130 -4.94 7.48 2.04
CA VAL A 130 -4.72 6.07 1.69
C VAL A 130 -6.03 5.34 1.40
N GLU A 131 -7.06 5.61 2.20
CA GLU A 131 -8.39 4.99 2.06
C GLU A 131 -9.05 5.28 0.70
N ASP A 132 -8.70 6.41 0.08
CA ASP A 132 -9.18 6.78 -1.26
C ASP A 132 -8.57 5.91 -2.37
N HIS A 133 -7.57 5.10 -2.04
CA HIS A 133 -6.76 4.34 -2.98
C HIS A 133 -6.86 2.82 -2.76
N VAL A 134 -7.96 2.34 -2.18
CA VAL A 134 -8.28 0.90 -2.17
C VAL A 134 -8.33 0.43 -3.63
N PRO A 135 -7.50 -0.55 -4.02
CA PRO A 135 -7.39 -0.92 -5.42
C PRO A 135 -8.59 -1.76 -5.85
N TYR A 136 -9.10 -1.49 -7.04
CA TYR A 136 -9.97 -2.43 -7.74
C TYR A 136 -9.18 -3.71 -8.09
N PRO A 137 -9.84 -4.86 -8.26
CA PRO A 137 -9.17 -6.11 -8.65
C PRO A 137 -8.28 -5.96 -9.90
N ASP A 138 -8.74 -5.24 -10.94
CA ASP A 138 -7.93 -4.99 -12.14
C ASP A 138 -6.72 -4.08 -11.89
N GLN A 139 -6.81 -3.16 -10.93
CA GLN A 139 -5.70 -2.29 -10.56
C GLN A 139 -4.60 -3.08 -9.85
N VAL A 140 -4.94 -4.10 -9.07
CA VAL A 140 -3.95 -5.03 -8.51
C VAL A 140 -3.24 -5.80 -9.63
N VAL A 141 -3.95 -6.22 -10.67
CA VAL A 141 -3.32 -6.85 -11.84
C VAL A 141 -2.27 -5.92 -12.48
N ARG A 142 -2.61 -4.65 -12.71
CA ARG A 142 -1.68 -3.67 -13.29
C ARG A 142 -0.51 -3.40 -12.36
N LEU A 143 -0.78 -3.19 -11.08
CA LEU A 143 0.23 -2.95 -10.06
C LEU A 143 1.26 -4.09 -10.01
N LEU A 144 0.77 -5.33 -10.01
CA LEU A 144 1.63 -6.51 -10.02
C LEU A 144 2.24 -6.80 -11.39
N SER A 145 1.92 -6.03 -12.42
CA SER A 145 2.53 -6.10 -13.76
C SER A 145 3.60 -5.03 -13.99
N GLU A 146 3.93 -4.26 -12.96
CA GLU A 146 4.90 -3.17 -13.02
C GLU A 146 6.13 -3.51 -12.19
N GLN A 147 7.32 -3.50 -12.80
CA GLN A 147 8.59 -3.57 -12.07
C GLN A 147 9.13 -2.16 -11.87
N TRP A 148 9.20 -1.74 -10.61
CA TRP A 148 9.79 -0.47 -10.24
C TRP A 148 11.29 -0.64 -9.91
N VAL A 149 12.08 0.36 -10.29
CA VAL A 149 13.55 0.42 -10.09
C VAL A 149 13.95 1.86 -9.75
N LYS A 150 15.23 2.09 -9.45
CA LYS A 150 15.79 3.45 -9.23
C LYS A 150 14.97 4.28 -8.23
N ASN A 151 14.53 3.66 -7.13
CA ASN A 151 13.72 4.30 -6.09
C ASN A 151 12.42 4.95 -6.62
N GLY A 152 11.87 4.44 -7.72
CA GLY A 152 10.62 4.93 -8.30
C GLY A 152 10.68 6.30 -8.99
N LYS A 153 11.88 6.82 -9.29
CA LYS A 153 12.10 8.12 -9.96
C LYS A 153 11.84 8.09 -11.48
N GLY A 154 10.85 7.33 -11.92
CA GLY A 154 10.55 7.17 -13.35
C GLY A 154 9.46 6.12 -13.59
N PRO A 155 9.02 5.94 -14.84
CA PRO A 155 7.99 4.98 -15.16
C PRO A 155 8.46 3.54 -14.87
N PRO A 156 7.56 2.65 -14.43
CA PRO A 156 7.90 1.25 -14.22
C PRO A 156 8.19 0.56 -15.55
N THR A 157 8.92 -0.54 -15.48
CA THR A 157 9.05 -1.46 -16.61
C THR A 157 7.87 -2.43 -16.62
N PRO A 158 7.08 -2.50 -17.71
CA PRO A 158 5.99 -3.48 -17.78
C PRO A 158 6.55 -4.89 -17.83
N VAL A 159 6.05 -5.77 -16.98
CA VAL A 159 6.44 -7.18 -16.86
C VAL A 159 5.20 -8.07 -16.84
N GLN A 160 5.36 -9.36 -17.14
CA GLN A 160 4.24 -10.30 -17.04
C GLN A 160 3.81 -10.40 -15.58
N GLY A 161 2.54 -10.08 -15.33
CA GLY A 161 1.92 -10.12 -14.01
C GLY A 161 0.98 -11.30 -13.83
N ILE A 162 0.17 -11.18 -12.78
CA ILE A 162 -0.90 -12.11 -12.45
C ILE A 162 -2.15 -11.80 -13.29
N GLY A 163 -2.98 -12.81 -13.58
CA GLY A 163 -4.26 -12.59 -14.25
C GLY A 163 -5.36 -12.15 -13.27
N LEU A 164 -6.38 -11.45 -13.78
CA LEU A 164 -7.55 -11.03 -13.00
C LEU A 164 -8.25 -12.21 -12.32
N GLY A 165 -8.30 -13.39 -12.95
CA GLY A 165 -8.90 -14.59 -12.37
C GLY A 165 -8.34 -14.95 -10.99
N HIS A 166 -7.02 -14.87 -10.81
CA HIS A 166 -6.39 -15.14 -9.51
C HIS A 166 -6.75 -14.05 -8.47
N VAL A 167 -6.78 -12.78 -8.88
CA VAL A 167 -7.19 -11.69 -7.98
C VAL A 167 -8.64 -11.89 -7.52
N LEU A 168 -9.51 -12.38 -8.41
CA LEU A 168 -10.89 -12.74 -8.07
C LEU A 168 -10.96 -13.99 -7.20
N ASP A 169 -10.10 -15.00 -7.42
CA ASP A 169 -10.01 -16.15 -6.51
C ASP A 169 -9.67 -15.70 -5.07
N LEU A 170 -8.77 -14.71 -4.93
CA LEU A 170 -8.45 -14.08 -3.65
C LEU A 170 -9.64 -13.32 -3.07
N MET A 171 -10.23 -12.40 -3.85
CA MET A 171 -11.34 -11.55 -3.42
C MET A 171 -12.56 -12.36 -2.96
N LEU A 172 -12.88 -13.43 -3.69
CA LEU A 172 -14.00 -14.32 -3.41
C LEU A 172 -13.64 -15.46 -2.46
N ARG A 173 -12.41 -15.47 -1.92
CA ARG A 173 -11.94 -16.46 -0.94
C ARG A 173 -12.20 -17.91 -1.40
N LYS A 174 -11.98 -18.20 -2.69
CA LYS A 174 -12.30 -19.51 -3.26
C LYS A 174 -11.43 -20.61 -2.66
N GLN A 175 -12.09 -21.58 -2.03
CA GLN A 175 -11.44 -22.68 -1.32
C GLN A 175 -10.38 -23.38 -2.17
N GLY A 176 -9.18 -23.54 -1.60
CA GLY A 176 -8.05 -24.22 -2.24
C GLY A 176 -7.35 -23.42 -3.35
N LYS A 177 -7.84 -22.23 -3.70
CA LYS A 177 -7.23 -21.35 -4.72
C LYS A 177 -6.64 -20.08 -4.13
N TRP A 178 -7.28 -19.50 -3.12
CA TRP A 178 -6.92 -18.16 -2.64
C TRP A 178 -5.60 -18.14 -1.87
N GLU A 179 -5.27 -19.17 -1.10
CA GLU A 179 -4.09 -19.21 -0.23
C GLU A 179 -2.78 -19.12 -1.03
N PRO A 180 -2.53 -20.00 -2.03
CA PRO A 180 -1.28 -19.93 -2.80
C PRO A 180 -1.18 -18.64 -3.61
N VAL A 181 -2.32 -18.13 -4.08
CA VAL A 181 -2.41 -16.85 -4.80
C VAL A 181 -2.03 -15.69 -3.89
N ALA A 182 -2.51 -15.64 -2.66
CA ALA A 182 -2.17 -14.58 -1.70
C ALA A 182 -0.66 -14.53 -1.43
N HIS A 183 -0.04 -15.69 -1.17
CA HIS A 183 1.41 -15.77 -0.95
C HIS A 183 2.21 -15.36 -2.19
N HIS A 184 1.80 -15.82 -3.38
CA HIS A 184 2.47 -15.43 -4.62
C HIS A 184 2.33 -13.94 -4.91
N MET A 185 1.15 -13.36 -4.71
CA MET A 185 0.92 -11.93 -4.88
C MET A 185 1.75 -11.10 -3.89
N LEU A 186 1.91 -11.56 -2.64
CA LEU A 186 2.75 -10.88 -1.64
C LEU A 186 4.22 -10.87 -2.06
N ASP A 187 4.73 -12.00 -2.52
CA ASP A 187 6.08 -12.13 -3.07
C ASP A 187 6.30 -11.19 -4.27
N LEU A 188 5.37 -11.15 -5.23
CA LEU A 188 5.45 -10.23 -6.36
C LEU A 188 5.39 -8.77 -5.91
N THR A 189 4.51 -8.43 -4.96
CA THR A 189 4.37 -7.06 -4.45
C THR A 189 5.69 -6.57 -3.87
N MET A 190 6.31 -7.37 -2.99
CA MET A 190 7.58 -7.00 -2.37
C MET A 190 8.73 -6.97 -3.37
N ARG A 191 8.84 -7.93 -4.29
CA ARG A 191 9.91 -7.93 -5.30
C ARG A 191 9.83 -6.76 -6.28
N ARG A 192 8.61 -6.37 -6.66
CA ARG A 192 8.40 -5.42 -7.76
C ARG A 192 8.24 -3.98 -7.31
N LEU A 193 7.67 -3.76 -6.13
CA LEU A 193 7.28 -2.43 -5.66
C LEU A 193 8.14 -1.88 -4.53
N SER A 194 8.97 -2.70 -3.88
CA SER A 194 9.86 -2.23 -2.80
C SER A 194 10.68 -0.99 -3.18
N PRO A 195 11.29 -0.88 -4.38
CA PRO A 195 12.02 0.33 -4.76
C PRO A 195 11.14 1.58 -4.80
N LEU A 196 9.89 1.47 -5.28
CA LEU A 196 8.94 2.58 -5.27
C LEU A 196 8.61 3.00 -3.84
N LEU A 197 8.28 2.04 -2.97
CA LEU A 197 7.94 2.31 -1.58
C LEU A 197 9.11 2.97 -0.84
N LEU A 198 10.32 2.41 -0.92
CA LEU A 198 11.50 3.00 -0.28
C LEU A 198 11.80 4.41 -0.81
N GLY A 199 11.64 4.62 -2.11
CA GLY A 199 11.85 5.92 -2.73
C GLY A 199 10.88 6.97 -2.24
N VAL A 200 9.57 6.72 -2.39
CA VAL A 200 8.51 7.66 -1.99
C VAL A 200 8.56 7.95 -0.49
N PHE A 201 8.67 6.92 0.35
CA PHE A 201 8.62 7.12 1.79
C PHE A 201 9.96 7.63 2.36
N GLY A 202 11.11 7.27 1.78
CA GLY A 202 12.38 7.93 2.11
C GLY A 202 12.43 9.41 1.72
N ALA A 203 11.84 9.76 0.58
CA ALA A 203 11.67 11.15 0.16
C ALA A 203 10.72 11.93 1.08
N ARG A 204 9.65 11.29 1.54
CA ARG A 204 8.78 11.81 2.59
C ARG A 204 9.55 12.07 3.90
N HIS A 205 10.46 11.19 4.30
CA HIS A 205 11.34 11.45 5.44
C HIS A 205 12.15 12.73 5.24
N ARG A 206 12.66 12.98 4.03
CA ARG A 206 13.38 14.21 3.68
C ARG A 206 12.51 15.45 3.42
N THR A 207 11.19 15.33 3.56
CA THR A 207 10.21 16.39 3.22
C THR A 207 10.34 16.92 1.79
N ASP A 208 10.80 16.08 0.86
CA ASP A 208 11.06 16.45 -0.53
C ASP A 208 10.54 15.36 -1.47
N LEU A 209 9.33 15.54 -1.99
CA LEU A 209 8.68 14.65 -2.96
C LEU A 209 8.78 15.18 -4.40
N SER A 210 9.58 16.21 -4.66
CA SER A 210 9.63 16.92 -5.95
C SER A 210 9.97 16.01 -7.14
N ASP A 211 10.81 15.00 -6.90
CA ASP A 211 11.21 13.97 -7.87
C ASP A 211 10.12 12.93 -8.20
N TRP A 212 9.01 12.86 -7.44
CA TRP A 212 7.93 11.89 -7.66
C TRP A 212 6.67 12.57 -8.19
N ILE A 213 6.24 12.15 -9.38
CA ILE A 213 4.99 12.60 -9.99
C ILE A 213 3.78 11.96 -9.30
N GLU A 214 2.64 12.63 -9.36
CA GLU A 214 1.38 12.20 -8.73
C GLU A 214 0.99 10.73 -9.04
N PRO A 215 1.14 10.20 -10.28
CA PRO A 215 0.89 8.78 -10.54
C PRO A 215 1.73 7.81 -9.69
N SER A 216 3.00 8.14 -9.42
CA SER A 216 3.88 7.30 -8.58
C SER A 216 3.41 7.29 -7.13
N LEU A 217 2.96 8.44 -6.61
CA LEU A 217 2.40 8.55 -5.27
C LEU A 217 1.12 7.72 -5.14
N LYS A 218 0.19 7.86 -6.08
CA LYS A 218 -1.03 7.05 -6.13
C LYS A 218 -0.74 5.54 -6.23
N THR A 219 0.30 5.16 -6.96
CA THR A 219 0.74 3.77 -7.09
C THR A 219 1.32 3.24 -5.77
N ALA A 220 2.11 4.04 -5.05
CA ALA A 220 2.61 3.68 -3.73
C ALA A 220 1.47 3.49 -2.72
N LEU A 221 0.45 4.36 -2.73
CA LEU A 221 -0.75 4.22 -1.90
C LEU A 221 -1.52 2.93 -2.19
N ARG A 222 -1.73 2.60 -3.48
CA ARG A 222 -2.36 1.33 -3.89
C ARG A 222 -1.53 0.12 -3.47
N ALA A 223 -0.21 0.21 -3.55
CA ALA A 223 0.70 -0.84 -3.09
C ALA A 223 0.55 -1.09 -1.59
N MET A 224 0.43 -0.04 -0.76
CA MET A 224 0.17 -0.19 0.67
C MET A 224 -1.17 -0.89 0.94
N ASN A 225 -2.26 -0.45 0.31
CA ASN A 225 -3.56 -1.12 0.46
C ASN A 225 -3.51 -2.58 -0.02
N THR A 226 -2.73 -2.87 -1.07
CA THR A 226 -2.50 -4.24 -1.55
C THR A 226 -1.75 -5.07 -0.52
N LEU A 227 -0.73 -4.53 0.15
CA LEU A 227 -0.06 -5.21 1.26
C LEU A 227 -1.03 -5.48 2.42
N GLY A 228 -1.88 -4.51 2.77
CA GLY A 228 -2.95 -4.69 3.76
C GLY A 228 -3.84 -5.88 3.43
N ILE A 229 -4.36 -5.93 2.19
CA ILE A 229 -5.21 -7.02 1.70
C ILE A 229 -4.50 -8.36 1.83
N LEU A 230 -3.26 -8.45 1.36
CA LEU A 230 -2.50 -9.70 1.31
C LEU A 230 -2.13 -10.21 2.71
N LEU A 231 -1.66 -9.32 3.60
CA LEU A 231 -1.40 -9.65 5.00
C LEU A 231 -2.68 -10.11 5.71
N TYR A 232 -3.79 -9.42 5.48
CA TYR A 232 -5.08 -9.80 6.06
C TYR A 232 -5.51 -11.19 5.56
N ALA A 233 -5.34 -11.48 4.27
CA ALA A 233 -5.67 -12.78 3.69
C ALA A 233 -4.89 -13.93 4.35
N ILE A 234 -3.60 -13.75 4.62
CA ILE A 234 -2.74 -14.75 5.25
C ILE A 234 -2.80 -14.74 6.79
N GLY A 235 -3.77 -14.04 7.38
CA GLY A 235 -4.01 -14.06 8.83
C GLY A 235 -3.20 -13.06 9.64
N ARG A 236 -2.44 -12.15 9.01
CA ARG A 236 -1.60 -11.16 9.68
C ARG A 236 -2.35 -9.85 9.84
N ARG A 237 -2.80 -9.55 11.06
CA ARG A 237 -3.63 -8.40 11.43
C ARG A 237 -2.78 -7.25 11.95
N LYS A 238 -3.13 -6.00 11.61
CA LYS A 238 -2.38 -4.79 12.03
C LYS A 238 -2.28 -4.66 13.54
N GLU A 239 -3.33 -5.02 14.25
CA GLU A 239 -3.38 -5.00 15.71
C GLU A 239 -2.30 -5.91 16.31
N ALA A 240 -1.99 -7.02 15.63
CA ALA A 240 -0.94 -7.94 16.05
C ALA A 240 0.44 -7.51 15.50
N TYR A 241 0.57 -7.35 14.18
CA TYR A 241 1.88 -7.13 13.58
C TYR A 241 2.52 -5.80 13.96
N MET A 242 1.74 -4.76 14.30
CA MET A 242 2.28 -3.47 14.75
C MET A 242 2.99 -3.54 16.11
N SER A 243 2.81 -4.66 16.82
CA SER A 243 3.57 -5.01 18.01
C SER A 243 4.67 -6.04 17.77
N GLY A 244 4.74 -6.60 16.57
CA GLY A 244 5.71 -7.62 16.21
C GLY A 244 7.06 -7.06 15.76
N THR A 245 8.06 -7.94 15.75
CA THR A 245 9.45 -7.63 15.44
C THR A 245 9.59 -6.86 14.13
N ALA A 246 9.04 -7.38 13.03
CA ALA A 246 9.21 -6.81 11.69
C ALA A 246 8.82 -5.33 11.65
N TYR A 247 7.61 -5.01 12.11
CA TYR A 247 7.09 -3.66 12.13
C TYR A 247 7.92 -2.74 13.02
N LEU A 248 8.30 -3.20 14.21
CA LEU A 248 9.09 -2.41 15.15
C LEU A 248 10.49 -2.10 14.63
N VAL A 249 11.15 -3.05 13.95
CA VAL A 249 12.41 -2.79 13.25
C VAL A 249 12.23 -1.73 12.17
N GLY A 250 11.13 -1.79 11.41
CA GLY A 250 10.83 -0.79 10.39
C GLY A 250 10.64 0.59 11.01
N ARG A 251 9.88 0.68 12.10
CA ARG A 251 9.65 1.92 12.85
C ARG A 251 10.94 2.48 13.43
N LEU A 252 11.83 1.63 13.93
CA LEU A 252 13.17 2.04 14.40
C LEU A 252 13.98 2.71 13.27
N LEU A 253 13.97 2.13 12.07
CA LEU A 253 14.65 2.71 10.90
C LEU A 253 14.02 4.04 10.47
N SER A 254 12.69 4.15 10.56
CA SER A 254 11.93 5.38 10.30
C SER A 254 12.35 6.52 11.24
N LEU A 255 12.47 6.22 12.54
CA LEU A 255 12.88 7.17 13.57
C LEU A 255 14.35 7.56 13.42
N ALA A 256 15.21 6.62 13.04
CA ALA A 256 16.61 6.90 12.75
C ALA A 256 16.78 7.88 11.57
N ASP A 257 15.94 7.78 10.55
CA ASP A 257 15.90 8.74 9.44
C ASP A 257 15.45 10.12 9.90
N THR A 258 14.43 10.19 10.76
CA THR A 258 13.99 11.45 11.37
C THR A 258 15.13 12.10 12.15
N LEU A 259 15.82 11.35 13.02
CA LEU A 259 16.93 11.87 13.82
C LEU A 259 18.10 12.36 12.96
N HIS A 260 18.50 11.59 11.94
CA HIS A 260 19.59 11.98 11.04
C HIS A 260 19.22 13.22 10.21
N ARG A 261 17.96 13.35 9.77
CA ARG A 261 17.48 14.54 9.08
C ARG A 261 17.56 15.78 9.96
N GLU A 262 17.07 15.70 11.20
CA GLU A 262 17.09 16.85 12.12
C GLU A 262 18.51 17.32 12.41
N TYR A 263 19.45 16.38 12.64
CA TYR A 263 20.87 16.71 12.76
C TYR A 263 21.36 17.53 11.55
N LYS A 264 21.06 17.07 10.33
CA LYS A 264 21.48 17.73 9.10
C LYS A 264 20.82 19.09 8.90
N ARG A 265 19.54 19.22 9.25
CA ARG A 265 18.79 20.50 9.20
C ARG A 265 19.45 21.55 10.08
N VAL A 266 19.73 21.23 11.33
CA VAL A 266 20.33 22.17 12.30
C VAL A 266 21.73 22.61 11.87
N HIS A 267 22.52 21.68 11.34
CA HIS A 267 23.86 21.99 10.82
C HIS A 267 23.85 22.61 9.42
N ARG A 268 22.66 22.85 8.83
CA ARG A 268 22.47 23.39 7.47
C ARG A 268 23.23 22.59 6.39
N ASP A 269 23.40 21.31 6.64
CA ASP A 269 24.05 20.39 5.72
C ASP A 269 23.08 19.96 4.61
N LYS A 270 23.62 19.71 3.42
CA LYS A 270 22.83 19.07 2.36
C LYS A 270 22.39 17.67 2.78
N LEU A 271 21.09 17.39 2.68
CA LEU A 271 20.56 16.06 2.95
C LEU A 271 21.11 15.04 1.94
N PRO A 272 21.64 13.90 2.42
CA PRO A 272 22.10 12.83 1.53
C PRO A 272 20.94 12.18 0.77
N PRO A 273 21.21 11.49 -0.34
CA PRO A 273 20.17 10.78 -1.10
C PRO A 273 19.49 9.68 -0.28
N GLN A 274 20.21 9.08 0.66
CA GLN A 274 19.73 8.11 1.64
C GLN A 274 20.11 8.55 3.05
N LEU A 275 19.16 8.45 3.97
CA LEU A 275 19.36 8.64 5.39
C LEU A 275 19.83 7.31 6.03
N ILE A 276 20.08 7.29 7.33
CA ILE A 276 20.79 6.14 7.94
C ILE A 276 19.91 4.88 8.01
N GLY A 277 18.60 5.05 8.23
CA GLY A 277 17.60 4.00 8.33
C GLY A 277 17.20 3.45 6.97
N ASN A 278 16.83 4.29 6.00
CA ASN A 278 16.46 3.79 4.67
C ASN A 278 17.60 3.09 3.93
N ALA A 279 18.86 3.47 4.22
CA ALA A 279 20.04 2.78 3.71
C ALA A 279 20.15 1.34 4.25
N LEU A 280 19.54 1.03 5.41
CA LEU A 280 19.57 -0.28 6.05
C LEU A 280 18.31 -1.11 5.78
N MET A 281 17.30 -0.58 5.07
CA MET A 281 16.05 -1.31 4.82
C MET A 281 16.24 -2.64 4.10
N ALA A 282 17.14 -2.70 3.10
CA ALA A 282 17.42 -3.96 2.40
C ALA A 282 18.09 -4.98 3.33
N ALA A 283 19.07 -4.55 4.13
CA ALA A 283 19.72 -5.39 5.11
C ALA A 283 18.72 -5.89 6.17
N ALA A 284 17.87 -5.01 6.70
CA ALA A 284 16.86 -5.39 7.71
C ALA A 284 15.81 -6.34 7.15
N ALA A 285 15.51 -6.22 5.87
CA ALA A 285 14.60 -7.09 5.16
C ALA A 285 15.17 -8.49 4.86
N ASP A 286 16.48 -8.70 5.04
CA ASP A 286 17.17 -9.98 4.86
C ASP A 286 17.61 -10.56 6.21
N ASN A 287 18.24 -9.74 7.06
CA ASN A 287 18.71 -10.06 8.40
C ASN A 287 18.55 -8.83 9.33
N PRO A 288 17.47 -8.75 10.13
CA PRO A 288 17.21 -7.61 11.00
C PRO A 288 18.25 -7.44 12.11
N THR A 289 18.88 -8.52 12.57
CA THR A 289 19.92 -8.46 13.62
C THR A 289 21.15 -7.69 13.12
N ASP A 290 21.69 -8.07 11.96
CA ASP A 290 22.84 -7.39 11.33
C ASP A 290 22.51 -5.92 11.01
N ALA A 291 21.29 -5.64 10.55
CA ALA A 291 20.88 -4.27 10.28
C ALA A 291 20.81 -3.40 11.54
N ILE A 292 20.34 -3.93 12.68
CA ILE A 292 20.32 -3.23 13.96
C ILE A 292 21.74 -2.99 14.47
N ASP A 293 22.64 -3.97 14.37
CA ASP A 293 24.04 -3.78 14.77
C ASP A 293 24.71 -2.66 13.98
N ARG A 294 24.51 -2.62 12.66
CA ARG A 294 25.00 -1.51 11.81
C ARG A 294 24.34 -0.18 12.13
N LEU A 295 23.05 -0.18 12.50
CA LEU A 295 22.36 1.03 12.92
C LEU A 295 22.96 1.56 14.23
N ARG A 296 23.20 0.69 15.21
CA ARG A 296 23.79 1.02 16.52
C ARG A 296 25.09 1.80 16.34
N GLU A 297 25.98 1.35 15.46
CA GLU A 297 27.26 2.02 15.22
C GLU A 297 27.11 3.44 14.65
N ARG A 298 26.04 3.68 13.87
CA ARG A 298 25.84 4.94 13.14
C ARG A 298 24.95 5.93 13.88
N ILE A 299 24.00 5.46 14.69
CA ILE A 299 22.97 6.32 15.29
C ILE A 299 23.47 7.08 16.53
N MET A 300 24.48 6.54 17.23
CA MET A 300 24.92 7.06 18.53
C MET A 300 25.43 8.50 18.46
N ILE A 301 26.08 8.89 17.37
CA ILE A 301 26.54 10.29 17.19
C ILE A 301 25.38 11.28 17.13
N TYR A 302 24.27 10.90 16.50
CA TYR A 302 23.10 11.76 16.37
C TYR A 302 22.29 11.78 17.67
N LYS A 303 22.21 10.64 18.37
CA LYS A 303 21.62 10.60 19.71
C LYS A 303 22.38 11.51 20.68
N ALA A 304 23.71 11.39 20.73
CA ALA A 304 24.54 12.20 21.61
C ALA A 304 24.47 13.71 21.29
N TRP A 305 24.20 14.06 20.04
CA TRP A 305 23.90 15.44 19.65
C TRP A 305 22.51 15.88 20.16
N ALA A 306 21.48 15.07 19.97
CA ALA A 306 20.11 15.38 20.40
C ALA A 306 20.00 15.54 21.93
N ASP A 307 20.74 14.73 22.69
CA ASP A 307 20.78 14.78 24.16
C ASP A 307 21.37 16.10 24.70
N LYS A 308 22.18 16.83 23.90
CA LYS A 308 22.90 18.04 24.33
C LYS A 308 22.18 19.36 24.05
N GLY A 309 21.19 19.36 23.16
CA GLY A 309 20.53 20.59 22.75
C GLY A 309 19.37 20.96 23.66
N ASP A 310 19.24 22.24 23.99
CA ASP A 310 18.23 22.73 24.94
C ASP A 310 17.22 23.72 24.33
N ASP A 311 17.37 24.06 23.05
CA ASP A 311 16.49 24.99 22.35
C ASP A 311 15.41 24.28 21.50
N GLY A 312 14.52 25.08 20.89
CA GLY A 312 13.40 24.60 20.09
C GLY A 312 13.79 23.80 18.84
N ASP A 313 15.02 23.97 18.32
CA ASP A 313 15.47 23.27 17.11
C ASP A 313 15.73 21.77 17.35
N TYR A 314 15.83 21.33 18.62
CA TYR A 314 16.06 19.93 19.01
C TYR A 314 14.77 19.16 19.32
N ARG A 315 13.62 19.83 19.35
CA ARG A 315 12.35 19.22 19.80
C ARG A 315 12.02 17.93 19.05
N GLU A 316 12.03 17.97 17.72
CA GLU A 316 11.74 16.76 16.90
C GLU A 316 12.80 15.66 17.09
N ALA A 317 14.07 16.04 17.28
CA ALA A 317 15.15 15.08 17.51
C ALA A 317 15.02 14.39 18.88
N LYS A 318 14.64 15.12 19.92
CA LYS A 318 14.37 14.58 21.27
C LYS A 318 13.20 13.60 21.26
N VAL A 319 12.08 13.98 20.63
CA VAL A 319 10.92 13.09 20.45
C VAL A 319 11.33 11.81 19.71
N ALA A 320 12.14 11.92 18.64
CA ALA A 320 12.64 10.75 17.93
C ALA A 320 13.50 9.84 18.82
N VAL A 321 14.37 10.40 19.67
CA VAL A 321 15.20 9.63 20.62
C VAL A 321 14.35 8.92 21.67
N GLU A 322 13.34 9.59 22.21
CA GLU A 322 12.39 8.99 23.16
C GLU A 322 11.64 7.81 22.53
N GLU A 323 11.07 8.01 21.34
CA GLU A 323 10.40 6.93 20.61
C GLU A 323 11.33 5.78 20.23
N ILE A 324 12.59 6.06 19.86
CA ILE A 324 13.60 5.03 19.64
C ILE A 324 13.79 4.20 20.92
N GLY A 325 13.89 4.86 22.08
CA GLY A 325 14.00 4.20 23.37
C GLY A 325 12.82 3.26 23.63
N ASP A 326 11.60 3.70 23.37
CA ASP A 326 10.40 2.88 23.58
C ASP A 326 10.27 1.72 22.59
N VAL A 327 10.62 1.93 21.31
CA VAL A 327 10.68 0.85 20.31
C VAL A 327 11.75 -0.18 20.71
N CYS A 328 12.93 0.25 21.15
CA CYS A 328 13.98 -0.64 21.62
C CYS A 328 13.53 -1.46 22.84
N LYS A 329 12.89 -0.85 23.84
CA LYS A 329 12.34 -1.60 25.01
C LYS A 329 11.39 -2.71 24.57
N ARG A 330 10.48 -2.41 23.63
CA ARG A 330 9.54 -3.39 23.09
C ARG A 330 10.22 -4.50 22.29
N LEU A 331 11.31 -4.19 21.61
CA LEU A 331 12.11 -5.18 20.87
C LEU A 331 12.91 -6.11 21.78
N LEU A 332 13.24 -5.71 23.03
CA LEU A 332 13.99 -6.57 23.96
C LEU A 332 13.22 -7.86 24.31
N ASP A 333 11.89 -7.78 24.33
CA ASP A 333 11.01 -8.92 24.67
C ASP A 333 10.67 -9.79 23.45
N LEU A 334 11.25 -9.50 22.28
CA LEU A 334 10.92 -10.16 21.02
C LEU A 334 12.15 -10.83 20.40
N GLU A 335 11.93 -11.95 19.71
CA GLU A 335 12.99 -12.60 18.96
C GLU A 335 13.31 -11.81 17.67
N LEU A 336 14.61 -11.56 17.45
CA LEU A 336 15.15 -11.04 16.21
C LEU A 336 15.57 -12.21 15.31
N PRO A 337 14.85 -12.49 14.20
CA PRO A 337 15.20 -13.60 13.34
C PRO A 337 16.48 -13.31 12.55
N MET A 338 17.24 -14.34 12.18
CA MET A 338 18.41 -14.20 11.29
C MET A 338 18.03 -14.30 9.80
N GLN A 339 16.84 -14.79 9.50
CA GLN A 339 16.27 -14.90 8.15
C GLN A 339 14.80 -14.51 8.17
N THR A 340 14.34 -13.89 7.10
CA THR A 340 13.01 -13.31 7.00
C THR A 340 12.25 -13.86 5.79
N ASP A 341 10.94 -13.88 5.88
CA ASP A 341 10.06 -14.18 4.74
C ASP A 341 9.46 -12.91 4.13
N GLN A 342 8.63 -13.06 3.09
CA GLN A 342 7.98 -11.92 2.44
C GLN A 342 6.93 -11.24 3.33
N ALA A 343 6.37 -11.94 4.31
CA ALA A 343 5.42 -11.36 5.26
C ALA A 343 6.15 -10.44 6.26
N PHE A 344 7.27 -10.89 6.81
CA PHE A 344 8.18 -10.07 7.62
C PHE A 344 8.62 -8.84 6.82
N ARG A 345 9.05 -9.02 5.58
CA ARG A 345 9.47 -7.90 4.73
C ARG A 345 8.33 -6.90 4.51
N ALA A 346 7.11 -7.34 4.28
CA ALA A 346 5.96 -6.45 4.13
C ALA A 346 5.67 -5.66 5.42
N GLU A 347 5.68 -6.32 6.57
CA GLU A 347 5.47 -5.69 7.88
C GLU A 347 6.58 -4.71 8.24
N LEU A 348 7.84 -5.03 7.91
CA LEU A 348 8.99 -4.13 8.03
C LEU A 348 8.78 -2.85 7.22
N PHE A 349 8.33 -2.99 5.97
CA PHE A 349 8.03 -1.84 5.13
C PHE A 349 6.91 -1.00 5.71
N LEU A 350 5.83 -1.63 6.19
CA LEU A 350 4.76 -0.91 6.91
C LEU A 350 5.32 -0.25 8.19
N GLY A 351 6.22 -0.88 8.93
CA GLY A 351 6.90 -0.24 10.06
C GLY A 351 7.62 1.04 9.66
N TYR A 352 8.39 0.97 8.58
CA TYR A 352 9.19 2.09 8.09
C TYR A 352 8.34 3.25 7.56
N MET A 353 7.24 2.94 6.87
CA MET A 353 6.34 3.94 6.28
C MET A 353 5.44 4.62 7.32
N ALA A 354 5.28 4.04 8.51
CA ALA A 354 4.52 4.62 9.61
C ALA A 354 5.32 5.79 10.20
N ARG A 355 4.81 7.02 10.07
CA ARG A 355 5.33 8.15 10.84
C ARG A 355 4.67 8.20 12.24
N PRO A 356 5.31 8.85 13.21
CA PRO A 356 4.58 9.38 14.37
C PRO A 356 3.51 10.36 13.87
N ALA A 357 2.33 10.36 14.51
CA ALA A 357 1.36 11.42 14.27
C ALA A 357 2.03 12.73 14.69
N ALA A 358 2.11 13.71 13.77
CA ALA A 358 2.39 15.07 14.19
C ALA A 358 1.20 15.48 15.06
N GLU A 359 1.44 15.79 16.33
CA GLU A 359 0.42 16.41 17.17
C GLU A 359 -0.16 17.61 16.43
N GLY A 360 -1.48 17.62 16.26
CA GLY A 360 -2.17 18.68 15.56
C GLY A 360 -1.86 20.01 16.24
N HIS A 361 -1.19 20.91 15.50
CA HIS A 361 -1.46 22.33 15.70
C HIS A 361 -2.87 22.59 15.19
N GLU A 362 -3.87 22.33 16.04
CA GLU A 362 -5.08 23.15 16.03
C GLU A 362 -4.60 24.57 16.30
N GLY A 363 -4.46 25.34 15.22
CA GLY A 363 -4.35 26.78 15.32
C GLY A 363 -5.63 27.27 15.97
N ASP A 364 -5.51 27.61 17.25
CA ASP A 364 -6.49 28.35 18.01
C ASP A 364 -6.77 29.66 17.26
N HIS A 365 -7.80 29.65 16.40
CA HIS A 365 -8.43 30.86 15.92
C HIS A 365 -9.26 31.39 17.07
N THR A 366 -8.57 32.04 18.03
CA THR A 366 -9.22 32.98 18.93
C THR A 366 -9.72 34.14 18.07
N ASP A 367 -11.02 34.14 17.80
CA ASP A 367 -11.76 35.30 17.34
C ASP A 367 -11.54 36.44 18.35
N SER A 368 -10.68 37.39 17.98
CA SER A 368 -10.62 38.70 18.64
C SER A 368 -11.75 39.57 18.07
N GLU A 369 -12.98 39.31 18.48
CA GLU A 369 -14.01 40.35 18.50
C GLU A 369 -13.76 41.23 19.72
N GLY A 370 -13.36 42.50 19.51
CA GLY A 370 -13.29 43.44 20.62
C GLY A 370 -12.56 44.76 20.39
N LYS A 371 -13.30 45.73 19.82
CA LYS A 371 -13.34 47.17 20.16
C LYS A 371 -12.20 48.12 19.75
N GLY A 372 -12.64 49.32 19.32
CA GLY A 372 -11.87 50.55 19.17
C GLY A 372 -12.34 51.32 17.94
N GLU A 373 -13.56 51.87 17.99
CA GLU A 373 -13.86 53.31 18.17
C GLU A 373 -13.95 54.09 16.85
#